data_AF-A0AA40NZD4-F1
#
_entry.id   AF-A0AA40NZD4-F1
#
_cell.length_a   1.000
_cell.length_b   1.000
_cell.length_c   1.000
_cell.angle_alpha   90.00
_cell.angle_beta   90.00
_cell.angle_gamma   90.00
#
_symmetry.space_group_name_H-M   'P 1'
#
loop_
_entity.id
_entity.type
_entity.pdbx_description
1 polymer ?
#
loop_
_entity_poly.entity_id
_entity_poly.type
_entity_poly.pdbx_seq_one_letter_code
_entity_poly.pdbx_strand_id
1 'polypeptide(L)'
;MGKSFKTSAYELLKQQGKTDAGNNRKTLYKRLFRLAAATLEISATRHSYTGGLVDSIYRDEITHELVISLNPELSKLFGPNEFTHIDWSIRRSLNSKPLAQWLHGFLSSHAEPIPMSVDTIMLMAGSLDASPSSREQNLRRALDALQLASDLHGQPFSYEICGGLVHIKRTPSSSQSRHLGRKGSRSKRKIDTVPLARQYRTVD
;
A
#
# COMPACT_ATOMS: atom_id res chain seq x y z
N MET A 1 -17.50 -9.97 -1.96
CA MET A 1 -16.16 -10.58 -2.13
C MET A 1 -16.26 -12.06 -1.80
N GLY A 2 -15.42 -12.93 -2.37
CA GLY A 2 -15.43 -14.38 -2.08
C GLY A 2 -16.12 -15.27 -3.13
N LYS A 3 -16.42 -14.77 -4.33
CA LYS A 3 -16.86 -15.63 -5.45
C LYS A 3 -15.65 -16.20 -6.17
N SER A 4 -15.76 -17.47 -6.57
CA SER A 4 -14.81 -18.07 -7.51
C SER A 4 -14.87 -17.34 -8.85
N PHE A 5 -13.75 -17.29 -9.54
CA PHE A 5 -13.68 -16.77 -10.90
C PHE A 5 -12.83 -17.68 -11.78
N LYS A 6 -13.21 -17.74 -13.05
CA LYS A 6 -12.50 -18.49 -14.09
C LYS A 6 -11.46 -17.59 -14.76
N THR A 7 -10.29 -18.15 -15.05
CA THR A 7 -9.23 -17.47 -15.80
C THR A 7 -8.27 -18.49 -16.42
N SER A 8 -7.18 -18.03 -17.03
CA SER A 8 -6.09 -18.85 -17.51
C SER A 8 -4.73 -18.28 -17.13
N ALA A 9 -3.67 -19.09 -17.26
CA ALA A 9 -2.30 -18.59 -17.08
C ALA A 9 -1.97 -17.46 -18.07
N TYR A 10 -2.46 -17.56 -19.31
CA TYR A 10 -2.29 -16.53 -20.33
C TYR A 10 -2.87 -15.18 -19.88
N GLU A 11 -4.13 -15.17 -19.41
CA GLU A 11 -4.79 -13.95 -18.95
C GLU A 11 -4.09 -13.33 -17.73
N LEU A 12 -3.72 -14.14 -16.74
CA LEU A 12 -3.01 -13.67 -15.55
C LEU A 12 -1.64 -13.07 -15.89
N LEU A 13 -0.92 -13.65 -16.86
CA LEU A 13 0.36 -13.10 -17.34
C LEU A 13 0.14 -11.81 -18.14
N LYS A 14 -0.87 -11.76 -19.01
CA LYS A 14 -1.24 -10.57 -19.77
C LYS A 14 -1.61 -9.40 -18.85
N GLN A 15 -2.37 -9.64 -17.80
CA GLN A 15 -2.72 -8.62 -16.80
C GLN A 15 -1.50 -8.13 -15.99
N GLN A 16 -0.45 -8.94 -15.88
CA GLN A 16 0.84 -8.55 -15.29
C GLN A 16 1.78 -7.86 -16.29
N GLY A 17 1.39 -7.70 -17.56
CA GLY A 17 2.26 -7.19 -18.62
C GLY A 17 3.43 -8.13 -18.94
N LYS A 18 3.24 -9.45 -18.75
CA LYS A 18 4.26 -10.47 -19.00
C LYS A 18 3.92 -11.28 -20.24
N THR A 19 4.96 -11.71 -20.95
CA THR A 19 4.84 -12.63 -22.07
C THR A 19 4.39 -14.01 -21.58
N ASP A 20 3.63 -14.71 -22.42
CA ASP A 20 3.18 -16.06 -22.15
C ASP A 20 4.26 -17.10 -22.47
N ALA A 21 5.35 -17.07 -21.70
CA ALA A 21 6.49 -17.97 -21.86
C ALA A 21 6.49 -19.07 -20.79
N GLY A 22 7.09 -20.24 -21.09
CA GLY A 22 7.15 -21.38 -20.16
C GLY A 22 7.73 -21.04 -18.79
N ASN A 23 8.79 -20.22 -18.73
CA ASN A 23 9.38 -19.78 -17.46
C ASN A 23 8.44 -18.84 -16.66
N ASN A 24 7.68 -17.99 -17.35
CA ASN A 24 6.67 -17.13 -16.73
C ASN A 24 5.51 -17.97 -16.17
N ARG A 25 5.05 -18.99 -16.89
CA ARG A 25 4.04 -19.95 -16.41
C ARG A 25 4.52 -20.72 -15.18
N LYS A 26 5.74 -21.28 -15.20
CA LYS A 26 6.35 -21.94 -14.03
C LYS A 26 6.38 -21.02 -12.81
N THR A 27 6.80 -19.77 -13.02
CA THR A 27 6.84 -18.76 -11.94
C THR A 27 5.44 -18.41 -11.44
N LEU A 28 4.45 -18.29 -12.33
CA LEU A 28 3.07 -18.03 -11.97
C LEU A 28 2.50 -19.15 -11.09
N TYR A 29 2.63 -20.41 -11.51
CA TYR A 29 2.13 -21.55 -10.72
C TYR A 29 2.81 -21.66 -9.36
N LYS A 30 4.13 -21.43 -9.28
CA LYS A 30 4.83 -21.38 -7.99
C LYS A 30 4.28 -20.29 -7.06
N ARG A 31 3.89 -19.13 -7.61
CA ARG A 31 3.29 -18.03 -6.85
C ARG A 31 1.86 -18.36 -6.41
N LEU A 32 1.06 -18.94 -7.30
CA LEU A 32 -0.30 -19.39 -6.98
C LEU A 32 -0.29 -20.44 -5.87
N PHE A 33 0.60 -21.44 -5.96
CA PHE A 33 0.79 -22.44 -4.90
C PHE A 33 1.15 -21.79 -3.56
N ARG A 34 2.15 -20.88 -3.55
CA ARG A 34 2.53 -20.16 -2.32
C ARG A 34 1.38 -19.33 -1.74
N LEU A 35 0.52 -18.77 -2.60
CA LEU A 35 -0.62 -17.96 -2.16
C LEU A 35 -1.72 -18.82 -1.54
N ALA A 36 -1.97 -20.01 -2.09
CA ALA A 36 -2.92 -20.98 -1.54
C ALA A 36 -2.41 -21.65 -0.25
N ALA A 37 -1.10 -21.87 -0.14
CA ALA A 37 -0.49 -22.51 1.03
C ALA A 37 -0.23 -21.56 2.22
N ALA A 38 -0.36 -20.23 2.02
CA ALA A 38 -0.07 -19.26 3.06
C ALA A 38 -1.27 -19.05 4.00
N THR A 39 -1.05 -19.24 5.29
CA THR A 39 -1.97 -18.83 6.36
C THR A 39 -1.52 -17.49 6.93
N LEU A 40 -2.46 -16.57 7.09
CA LEU A 40 -2.26 -15.25 7.69
C LEU A 40 -3.05 -15.17 8.99
N GLU A 41 -2.50 -14.48 9.98
CA GLU A 41 -3.22 -14.05 11.18
C GLU A 41 -3.36 -12.53 11.12
N ILE A 42 -4.59 -12.04 11.18
CA ILE A 42 -4.92 -10.62 11.09
C ILE A 42 -5.76 -10.25 12.31
N SER A 43 -5.23 -9.36 13.14
CA SER A 43 -5.90 -8.88 14.34
C SER A 43 -6.43 -7.46 14.13
N ALA A 44 -7.73 -7.28 14.30
CA ALA A 44 -8.42 -6.01 14.35
C ALA A 44 -8.96 -5.75 15.77
N THR A 45 -9.49 -4.56 16.04
CA THR A 45 -9.93 -4.15 17.40
C THR A 45 -10.94 -5.11 18.05
N ARG A 46 -11.77 -5.80 17.26
CA ARG A 46 -12.83 -6.69 17.78
C ARG A 46 -12.75 -8.14 17.29
N HIS A 47 -11.91 -8.45 16.30
CA HIS A 47 -11.88 -9.75 15.65
C HIS A 47 -10.46 -10.10 15.26
N SER A 48 -10.11 -11.39 15.38
CA SER A 48 -8.93 -11.97 14.75
C SER A 48 -9.39 -12.93 13.64
N TYR A 49 -8.66 -12.93 12.54
CA TYR A 49 -8.84 -13.85 11.43
C TYR A 49 -7.57 -14.66 11.26
N THR A 50 -7.71 -15.99 11.26
CA THR A 50 -6.61 -16.91 10.96
C THR A 50 -7.02 -17.79 9.79
N GLY A 51 -6.36 -17.61 8.64
CA GLY A 51 -6.70 -18.34 7.42
C GLY A 51 -5.93 -17.86 6.19
N GLY A 52 -6.14 -18.54 5.07
CA GLY A 52 -5.51 -18.19 3.80
C GLY A 52 -6.27 -17.14 2.99
N LEU A 53 -5.55 -16.33 2.21
CA LEU A 53 -6.17 -15.34 1.31
C LEU A 53 -6.97 -16.03 0.19
N VAL A 54 -6.36 -17.07 -0.38
CA VAL A 54 -6.97 -17.91 -1.40
C VAL A 54 -7.47 -19.16 -0.71
N ASP A 55 -8.76 -19.43 -0.87
CA ASP A 55 -9.41 -20.62 -0.33
C ASP A 55 -9.00 -21.86 -1.13
N SER A 56 -9.08 -21.76 -2.46
CA SER A 56 -8.77 -22.87 -3.35
C SER A 56 -8.33 -22.38 -4.73
N ILE A 57 -7.49 -23.18 -5.37
CA ILE A 57 -7.09 -23.03 -6.78
C ILE A 57 -7.29 -24.39 -7.43
N TYR A 58 -8.20 -24.47 -8.38
CA TYR A 58 -8.42 -25.64 -9.22
C TYR A 58 -7.88 -25.38 -10.63
N ARG A 59 -7.21 -26.39 -11.20
CA ARG A 59 -6.70 -26.36 -12.56
C ARG A 59 -7.17 -27.61 -13.29
N ASP A 60 -7.77 -27.41 -14.46
CA ASP A 60 -8.03 -28.48 -15.40
C ASP A 60 -6.73 -28.77 -16.18
N GLU A 61 -6.22 -30.00 -16.10
CA GLU A 61 -4.97 -30.37 -16.78
C GLU A 61 -5.13 -30.56 -18.30
N ILE A 62 -6.36 -30.75 -18.80
CA ILE A 62 -6.68 -30.88 -20.23
C ILE A 62 -6.95 -29.50 -20.83
N THR A 63 -7.87 -28.72 -20.25
CA THR A 63 -8.27 -27.41 -20.81
C THR A 63 -7.37 -26.26 -20.34
N HIS A 64 -6.57 -26.48 -19.29
CA HIS A 64 -5.75 -25.45 -18.63
C HIS A 64 -6.55 -24.27 -18.04
N GLU A 65 -7.87 -24.42 -17.88
CA GLU A 65 -8.72 -23.48 -17.15
C GLU A 65 -8.31 -23.44 -15.67
N LEU A 66 -8.25 -22.24 -15.10
CA LEU A 66 -8.03 -22.00 -13.67
C LEU A 66 -9.31 -21.47 -13.04
N VAL A 67 -9.69 -22.07 -11.91
CA VAL A 67 -10.75 -21.56 -11.04
C VAL A 67 -10.12 -21.17 -9.71
N ILE A 68 -10.18 -19.88 -9.37
CA ILE A 68 -9.59 -19.34 -8.14
C ILE A 68 -10.71 -18.85 -7.22
N SER A 69 -10.73 -19.33 -5.98
CA SER A 69 -11.67 -18.92 -4.94
C SER A 69 -10.95 -18.13 -3.86
N LEU A 70 -11.45 -16.93 -3.55
CA LEU A 70 -10.98 -16.15 -2.40
C LEU A 70 -11.72 -16.58 -1.14
N ASN A 71 -11.05 -16.54 0.01
CA ASN A 71 -11.70 -16.87 1.26
C ASN A 71 -12.82 -15.83 1.59
N PRO A 72 -14.09 -16.26 1.74
CA PRO A 72 -15.20 -15.33 1.95
C PRO A 72 -15.10 -14.56 3.27
N GLU A 73 -14.42 -15.13 4.27
CA GLU A 73 -14.21 -14.50 5.58
C GLU A 73 -13.37 -13.23 5.49
N LEU A 74 -12.52 -13.09 4.45
CA LEU A 74 -11.75 -11.86 4.21
C LEU A 74 -12.63 -10.63 4.05
N SER A 75 -13.86 -10.79 3.54
CA SER A 75 -14.77 -9.66 3.37
C SER A 75 -15.06 -8.93 4.69
N LYS A 76 -14.96 -9.63 5.82
CA LYS A 76 -15.13 -9.06 7.17
C LYS A 76 -13.98 -8.15 7.59
N LEU A 77 -12.83 -8.24 6.92
CA LEU A 77 -11.64 -7.40 7.17
C LEU A 77 -11.65 -6.08 6.37
N PHE A 78 -12.53 -5.96 5.38
CA PHE A 78 -12.61 -4.79 4.50
C PHE A 78 -13.89 -4.00 4.79
N GLY A 79 -14.02 -3.45 6.00
CA GLY A 79 -15.08 -2.51 6.34
C GLY A 79 -15.05 -1.24 5.48
N PRO A 80 -16.11 -0.40 5.50
CA PRO A 80 -16.26 0.76 4.60
C PRO A 80 -15.10 1.77 4.61
N ASN A 81 -14.32 1.82 5.70
CA ASN A 81 -13.16 2.71 5.83
C ASN A 81 -11.89 1.94 6.26
N GLU A 82 -11.87 0.61 6.16
CA GLU A 82 -10.78 -0.25 6.64
C GLU A 82 -9.90 -0.75 5.48
N PHE A 83 -9.72 0.10 4.47
CA PHE A 83 -8.89 -0.23 3.32
C PHE A 83 -8.21 1.01 2.75
N THR A 84 -7.13 0.77 2.03
CA THR A 84 -6.42 1.80 1.27
C THR A 84 -6.66 1.56 -0.22
N HIS A 85 -7.14 2.59 -0.92
CA HIS A 85 -7.22 2.55 -2.38
C HIS A 85 -5.83 2.70 -2.98
N ILE A 86 -5.51 1.83 -3.95
CA ILE A 86 -4.26 1.86 -4.71
C ILE A 86 -4.58 2.18 -6.16
N ASP A 87 -3.82 3.10 -6.74
CA ASP A 87 -3.91 3.39 -8.18
C ASP A 87 -3.28 2.25 -8.99
N TRP A 88 -4.10 1.54 -9.77
CA TRP A 88 -3.64 0.39 -10.53
C TRP A 88 -2.69 0.76 -11.68
N SER A 89 -2.86 1.93 -12.29
CA SER A 89 -1.99 2.45 -13.35
C SER A 89 -0.57 2.65 -12.82
N ILE A 90 -0.42 3.39 -11.73
CA ILE A 90 0.87 3.62 -11.08
C ILE A 90 1.45 2.30 -10.59
N ARG A 91 0.65 1.46 -9.92
CA ARG A 91 1.11 0.16 -9.40
C ARG A 91 1.69 -0.73 -10.50
N ARG A 92 1.08 -0.75 -11.69
CA ARG A 92 1.53 -1.51 -12.86
C ARG A 92 2.81 -0.93 -13.46
N SER A 93 2.95 0.39 -13.55
CA SER A 93 4.19 1.04 -14.00
C SER A 93 5.40 0.75 -13.10
N LEU A 94 5.14 0.34 -11.85
CA LEU A 94 6.16 -0.06 -10.88
C LEU A 94 6.42 -1.58 -10.84
N ASN A 95 5.92 -2.34 -11.81
CA ASN A 95 6.21 -3.77 -11.90
C ASN A 95 7.73 -4.03 -11.91
N SER A 96 8.13 -5.12 -11.25
CA SER A 96 9.54 -5.49 -11.01
C SER A 96 10.34 -4.52 -10.12
N LYS A 97 9.70 -3.52 -9.50
CA LYS A 97 10.32 -2.60 -8.53
C LYS A 97 9.63 -2.73 -7.17
N PRO A 98 9.92 -3.80 -6.38
CA PRO A 98 9.15 -4.13 -5.18
C PRO A 98 9.16 -3.03 -4.12
N LEU A 99 10.31 -2.37 -3.90
CA LEU A 99 10.40 -1.26 -2.95
C LEU A 99 9.54 -0.05 -3.38
N ALA A 100 9.52 0.28 -4.67
CA ALA A 100 8.65 1.34 -5.19
C ALA A 100 7.16 0.97 -5.07
N GLN A 101 6.80 -0.29 -5.31
CA GLN A 101 5.44 -0.78 -5.09
C GLN A 101 5.04 -0.74 -3.62
N TRP A 102 5.97 -1.05 -2.71
CA TRP A 102 5.77 -0.92 -1.27
C TRP A 102 5.54 0.54 -0.88
N LEU A 103 6.40 1.46 -1.32
CA LEU A 103 6.27 2.91 -1.07
C LEU A 103 4.94 3.45 -1.57
N HIS A 104 4.54 3.08 -2.79
CA HIS A 104 3.25 3.48 -3.34
C HIS A 104 2.09 3.02 -2.44
N GLY A 105 2.14 1.76 -1.97
CA GLY A 105 1.13 1.22 -1.05
C GLY A 105 1.09 1.95 0.30
N PHE A 106 2.26 2.10 0.91
CA PHE A 106 2.43 2.77 2.20
C PHE A 106 1.96 4.23 2.15
N LEU A 107 2.36 4.99 1.13
CA LEU A 107 2.01 6.41 1.02
C LEU A 107 0.58 6.64 0.60
N SER A 108 -0.06 5.67 -0.06
CA SER A 108 -1.48 5.74 -0.40
C SER A 108 -2.38 5.76 0.84
N SER A 109 -1.96 5.18 1.97
CA SER A 109 -2.72 5.24 3.22
C SER A 109 -2.54 6.56 3.98
N HIS A 110 -1.51 7.35 3.64
CA HIS A 110 -1.19 8.60 4.31
C HIS A 110 -1.76 9.80 3.56
N ALA A 111 -2.79 10.43 4.16
CA ALA A 111 -3.35 11.68 3.66
C ALA A 111 -2.35 12.85 3.78
N GLU A 112 -1.57 12.86 4.86
CA GLU A 112 -0.55 13.86 5.18
C GLU A 112 0.70 13.12 5.68
N PRO A 113 1.61 12.72 4.76
CA PRO A 113 2.83 12.01 5.13
C PRO A 113 3.71 12.87 6.05
N ILE A 114 4.15 12.28 7.16
CA ILE A 114 5.08 12.91 8.11
C ILE A 114 6.51 12.56 7.68
N PRO A 115 7.49 13.49 7.82
CA PRO A 115 8.89 13.17 7.54
C PRO A 115 9.37 11.98 8.38
N MET A 116 10.03 11.03 7.73
CA MET A 116 10.48 9.78 8.35
C MET A 116 11.92 9.49 7.93
N SER A 117 12.72 8.92 8.84
CA SER A 117 14.10 8.56 8.51
C SER A 117 14.15 7.48 7.42
N VAL A 118 15.22 7.52 6.62
CA VAL A 118 15.54 6.46 5.65
C VAL A 118 15.52 5.10 6.33
N ASP A 119 16.08 5.02 7.54
CA ASP A 119 16.19 3.80 8.32
C ASP A 119 14.83 3.20 8.67
N THR A 120 13.90 4.02 9.16
CA THR A 120 12.55 3.57 9.52
C THR A 120 11.79 3.11 8.28
N ILE A 121 11.86 3.84 7.17
CA ILE A 121 11.21 3.44 5.91
C ILE A 121 11.73 2.07 5.44
N MET A 122 13.05 1.90 5.43
CA MET A 122 13.67 0.66 4.95
C MET A 122 13.39 -0.52 5.87
N LEU A 123 13.35 -0.31 7.19
CA LEU A 123 12.94 -1.32 8.16
C LEU A 123 11.48 -1.74 7.94
N MET A 124 10.56 -0.78 7.78
CA MET A 124 9.14 -1.07 7.52
C MET A 124 8.92 -1.76 6.16
N ALA A 125 9.78 -1.48 5.18
CA ALA A 125 9.80 -2.17 3.89
C ALA A 125 10.41 -3.60 3.96
N GLY A 126 10.87 -4.02 5.14
CA GLY A 126 11.45 -5.35 5.36
C GLY A 126 12.89 -5.50 4.86
N SER A 127 13.62 -4.38 4.72
CA SER A 127 15.04 -4.44 4.34
C SER A 127 15.89 -5.01 5.47
N LEU A 128 16.75 -5.97 5.13
CA LEU A 128 17.77 -6.55 6.01
C LEU A 128 19.18 -6.02 5.69
N ASP A 129 19.27 -5.00 4.83
CA ASP A 129 20.56 -4.43 4.40
C ASP A 129 21.20 -3.64 5.54
N ALA A 130 22.37 -4.07 5.98
CA ALA A 130 23.09 -3.41 7.08
C ALA A 130 23.71 -2.08 6.65
N SER A 131 23.93 -1.84 5.36
CA SER A 131 24.64 -0.65 4.86
C SER A 131 23.70 0.57 4.76
N PRO A 132 23.95 1.66 5.52
CA PRO A 132 23.14 2.87 5.42
C PRO A 132 23.16 3.50 4.02
N SER A 133 24.32 3.53 3.37
CA SER A 133 24.48 4.13 2.05
C SER A 133 23.75 3.34 0.97
N SER A 134 23.83 2.01 1.02
CA SER A 134 23.08 1.13 0.10
C SER A 134 21.57 1.27 0.30
N ARG A 135 21.11 1.33 1.56
CA ARG A 135 19.70 1.56 1.89
C ARG A 135 19.19 2.89 1.35
N GLU A 136 19.93 3.97 1.57
CA GLU A 136 19.57 5.28 1.03
C GLU A 136 19.54 5.28 -0.50
N GLN A 137 20.54 4.69 -1.16
CA GLN A 137 20.57 4.58 -2.62
C GLN A 137 19.38 3.78 -3.17
N ASN A 138 19.05 2.66 -2.53
CA ASN A 138 17.89 1.85 -2.88
C ASN A 138 16.58 2.63 -2.72
N LEU A 139 16.45 3.37 -1.63
CA LEU A 139 15.28 4.20 -1.36
C LEU A 139 15.14 5.32 -2.39
N ARG A 140 16.22 6.04 -2.71
CA ARG A 140 16.23 7.08 -3.76
C ARG A 140 15.77 6.51 -5.10
N ARG A 141 16.37 5.41 -5.57
CA ARG A 141 15.95 4.74 -6.82
C ARG A 141 14.46 4.35 -6.83
N ALA A 142 13.93 3.93 -5.69
CA ALA A 142 12.52 3.55 -5.57
C ALA A 142 11.60 4.78 -5.57
N LEU A 143 12.01 5.87 -4.92
CA LEU A 143 11.29 7.15 -4.91
C LEU A 143 11.32 7.83 -6.29
N ASP A 144 12.46 7.83 -6.99
CA ASP A 144 12.58 8.30 -8.38
C ASP A 144 11.62 7.54 -9.31
N ALA A 145 11.60 6.21 -9.19
CA ALA A 145 10.70 5.38 -9.98
C ALA A 145 9.22 5.67 -9.67
N LEU A 146 8.89 5.91 -8.40
CA LEU A 146 7.55 6.28 -7.97
C LEU A 146 7.17 7.65 -8.53
N GLN A 147 8.05 8.64 -8.45
CA GLN A 147 7.83 9.97 -9.01
C GLN A 147 7.53 9.92 -10.50
N LEU A 148 8.38 9.24 -11.28
CA LEU A 148 8.19 9.09 -12.72
C LEU A 148 6.87 8.38 -13.07
N ALA A 149 6.50 7.33 -12.33
CA ALA A 149 5.24 6.63 -12.55
C ALA A 149 4.02 7.49 -12.17
N SER A 150 4.13 8.24 -11.08
CA SER A 150 3.11 9.16 -10.61
C SER A 150 2.86 10.30 -11.59
N ASP A 151 3.92 10.92 -12.12
CA ASP A 151 3.82 11.99 -13.12
C ASP A 151 3.19 11.50 -14.42
N LEU A 152 3.57 10.31 -14.88
CA LEU A 152 2.99 9.66 -16.07
C LEU A 152 1.47 9.49 -15.98
N HIS A 153 0.95 9.26 -14.77
CA HIS A 153 -0.48 9.01 -14.52
C HIS A 153 -1.20 10.19 -13.87
N GLY A 154 -0.61 11.39 -13.92
CA GLY A 154 -1.26 12.63 -13.48
C GLY A 154 -1.53 12.71 -11.98
N GLN A 155 -0.71 12.05 -11.15
CA GLN A 155 -0.78 12.13 -9.69
C GLN A 155 0.52 12.70 -9.12
N PRO A 156 0.74 14.03 -9.17
CA PRO A 156 2.00 14.64 -8.79
C PRO A 156 2.52 14.16 -7.42
N PHE A 157 3.78 13.76 -7.43
CA PHE A 157 4.52 13.25 -6.30
C PHE A 157 5.91 13.87 -6.30
N SER A 158 6.39 14.32 -5.15
CA SER A 158 7.78 14.76 -5.01
C SER A 158 8.31 14.40 -3.64
N TYR A 159 9.62 14.30 -3.54
CA TYR A 159 10.28 14.02 -2.27
C TYR A 159 11.59 14.80 -2.17
N GLU A 160 12.06 14.94 -0.94
CA GLU A 160 13.37 15.49 -0.61
C GLU A 160 13.97 14.69 0.55
N ILE A 161 15.29 14.51 0.55
CA ILE A 161 15.99 13.87 1.67
C ILE A 161 16.92 14.90 2.30
N CYS A 162 16.59 15.35 3.52
CA CYS A 162 17.33 16.37 4.26
C CYS A 162 17.72 15.80 5.63
N GLY A 163 19.01 15.82 5.98
CA GLY A 163 19.46 15.32 7.29
C GLY A 163 19.05 13.88 7.60
N GLY A 164 18.95 13.02 6.58
CA GLY A 164 18.50 11.62 6.72
C GLY A 164 16.98 11.43 6.85
N LEU A 165 16.20 12.51 6.82
CA LEU A 165 14.74 12.47 6.81
C LEU A 165 14.20 12.61 5.39
N VAL A 166 13.23 11.76 5.05
CA VAL A 166 12.51 11.78 3.79
C VAL A 166 11.25 12.60 3.95
N HIS A 167 11.20 13.74 3.27
CA HIS A 167 10.05 14.62 3.16
C HIS A 167 9.29 14.29 1.89
N ILE A 168 7.97 14.09 1.98
CA ILE A 168 7.14 13.66 0.85
C ILE A 168 6.00 14.65 0.66
N LYS A 169 5.80 15.09 -0.58
CA LYS A 169 4.62 15.85 -1.00
C LYS A 169 3.88 15.04 -2.07
N ARG A 170 2.57 14.91 -1.89
CA ARG A 170 1.71 14.18 -2.83
C ARG A 170 0.33 14.79 -2.89
N THR A 171 -0.35 14.55 -3.99
CA THR A 171 -1.77 14.93 -4.12
C THR A 171 -2.64 13.96 -3.32
N PRO A 172 -3.42 14.44 -2.33
CA PRO A 172 -4.36 13.58 -1.60
C PRO A 172 -5.52 13.16 -2.50
N SER A 173 -6.07 11.97 -2.26
CA SER A 173 -7.31 11.54 -2.91
C SER A 173 -8.51 12.39 -2.46
N SER A 174 -9.64 12.33 -3.18
CA SER A 174 -10.85 13.07 -2.81
C SER A 174 -11.37 12.74 -1.40
N SER A 175 -11.20 11.50 -0.92
CA SER A 175 -11.51 11.12 0.45
C SER A 175 -10.51 11.70 1.45
N GLN A 176 -9.21 11.67 1.12
CA GLN A 176 -8.14 12.25 1.94
C GLN A 176 -8.30 13.77 2.06
N SER A 177 -8.59 14.49 0.97
CA SER A 177 -8.86 15.95 1.00
C SER A 177 -10.04 16.29 1.91
N ARG A 178 -11.13 15.52 1.84
CA ARG A 178 -12.28 15.69 2.75
C ARG A 178 -11.90 15.43 4.21
N HIS A 179 -11.09 14.40 4.47
CA HIS A 179 -10.59 14.11 5.82
C HIS A 179 -9.74 15.25 6.37
N LEU A 180 -8.78 15.76 5.59
CA LEU A 180 -7.90 16.87 5.97
C LEU A 180 -8.70 18.16 6.21
N GLY A 181 -9.69 18.47 5.36
CA GLY A 181 -10.59 19.61 5.57
C GLY A 181 -11.37 19.52 6.88
N ARG A 182 -11.90 18.33 7.23
CA ARG A 182 -12.58 18.09 8.52
C ARG A 182 -11.62 18.25 9.71
N LYS A 183 -10.41 17.69 9.62
CA LYS A 183 -9.36 17.82 10.65
C LYS A 183 -9.02 19.29 10.91
N GLY A 184 -8.83 20.09 9.85
CA GLY A 184 -8.58 21.53 9.95
C GLY A 184 -9.73 22.29 10.62
N SER A 185 -10.98 22.00 10.26
CA SER A 185 -12.17 22.63 10.88
C SER A 185 -12.32 22.30 12.37
N ARG A 186 -11.97 21.07 12.77
CA ARG A 186 -12.07 20.62 14.16
C ARG A 186 -10.94 21.19 15.03
N SER A 187 -9.76 21.38 14.44
CA SER A 187 -8.64 22.09 15.09
C SER A 187 -8.97 23.57 15.30
N LYS A 188 -9.54 24.26 14.30
CA LYS A 188 -10.01 25.66 14.44
C LYS A 188 -11.05 25.81 15.54
N ARG A 189 -12.12 25.00 15.55
CA ARG A 189 -13.12 25.01 16.63
C ARG A 189 -12.51 24.79 18.02
N LYS A 190 -11.50 23.93 18.14
CA LYS A 190 -10.83 23.65 19.43
C LYS A 190 -9.98 24.83 19.91
N ILE A 191 -9.42 25.63 19.00
CA ILE A 191 -8.71 26.88 19.32
C ILE A 191 -9.71 27.95 19.75
N ASP A 192 -10.83 28.09 19.03
CA ASP A 192 -11.88 29.08 19.32
C ASP A 192 -12.64 28.81 20.64
N THR A 193 -12.58 27.57 21.16
CA THR A 193 -13.21 27.18 22.43
C THR A 193 -12.27 27.14 23.64
N VAL A 194 -10.99 27.53 23.49
CA VAL A 194 -10.12 27.75 24.66
C VAL A 194 -10.54 29.07 25.31
N PRO A 195 -11.12 29.07 26.54
CA PRO A 195 -11.43 30.32 27.21
C PRO A 195 -10.10 31.01 27.52
N LEU A 196 -10.00 32.32 27.20
CA LEU A 196 -8.93 33.20 27.66
C LEU A 196 -8.90 33.16 29.20
N ALA A 197 -8.06 32.29 29.76
CA ALA A 197 -7.91 32.13 31.19
C ALA A 197 -7.20 33.38 31.76
N ARG A 198 -8.02 34.24 32.36
CA ARG A 198 -7.79 35.08 33.55
C ARG A 198 -6.42 35.75 33.66
N GLN A 199 -6.40 37.05 33.39
CA GLN A 199 -5.39 37.97 33.94
C GLN A 199 -5.35 37.82 35.47
N TYR A 200 -4.21 37.40 36.00
CA TYR A 200 -3.97 37.43 37.44
C TYR A 200 -3.83 38.90 37.86
N ARG A 201 -4.78 39.38 38.67
CA ARG A 201 -4.63 40.63 39.43
C ARG A 201 -3.48 40.46 40.41
N THR A 202 -2.47 41.30 40.30
CA THR A 202 -1.55 41.62 41.39
C THR A 202 -2.36 42.29 42.50
N VAL A 203 -2.16 41.83 43.73
CA VAL A 203 -2.58 42.55 44.93
C VAL A 203 -1.37 42.57 45.85
N ASP A 204 -1.10 43.78 46.35
CA ASP A 204 0.06 44.20 47.15
C ASP A 204 0.26 43.41 48.45
#